data_AF-A0A800JCQ7-F1
#
_entry.id   AF-A0A800JCQ7-F1
#
_cell.length_a   1.000
_cell.length_b   1.000
_cell.length_c   1.000
_cell.angle_alpha   90.00
_cell.angle_beta   90.00
_cell.angle_gamma   90.00
#
_symmetry.space_group_name_H-M   'P 1'
#
loop_
_entity.id
_entity.type
_entity.pdbx_description
1 polymer ?
#
loop_
_entity_poly.entity_id
_entity_poly.type
_entity_poly.pdbx_seq_one_letter_code
_entity_poly.pdbx_strand_id
1 'polypeptide(L)' 'MAESSPRRKLAVILATDVVGYSTKMEENEDQTLKNLKVCRSIIDGLVKEYHGRIFNTAGDSVL' A
#
# COMPACT_ATOMS: atom_id res chain seq x y z
N MET A 1 -28.93 -10.89 -21.36
CA MET A 1 -27.80 -10.17 -20.74
C MET A 1 -27.44 -10.97 -19.50
N ALA A 2 -26.27 -11.61 -19.44
CA ALA A 2 -25.92 -12.47 -18.31
C ALA A 2 -25.63 -11.58 -17.09
N GLU A 3 -26.45 -11.69 -16.04
CA GLU A 3 -26.16 -11.07 -14.75
C GLU A 3 -24.91 -11.74 -14.17
N SER A 4 -23.80 -10.99 -14.08
CA SER A 4 -22.58 -11.48 -13.46
C SER A 4 -22.79 -11.61 -11.96
N SER A 5 -23.19 -12.79 -11.51
CA SER A 5 -23.29 -13.10 -10.09
C SER A 5 -21.92 -12.84 -9.42
N PRO A 6 -21.86 -12.14 -8.28
CA PRO A 6 -20.59 -11.80 -7.64
C PRO A 6 -19.78 -13.06 -7.32
N ARG A 7 -18.55 -13.12 -7.83
CA ARG A 7 -17.62 -14.24 -7.59
C ARG A 7 -17.13 -14.20 -6.15
N ARG A 8 -17.57 -15.18 -5.34
CA ARG A 8 -17.06 -15.38 -3.98
C ARG A 8 -15.67 -15.98 -4.04
N LYS A 9 -14.71 -15.36 -3.36
CA LYS A 9 -13.33 -15.84 -3.22
C LYS A 9 -12.85 -15.53 -1.80
N LEU A 10 -12.13 -16.47 -1.18
CA LEU A 10 -11.41 -16.20 0.06
C LEU A 10 -10.15 -15.38 -0.28
N ALA A 11 -9.97 -14.25 0.38
CA ALA A 11 -8.85 -13.35 0.15
C ALA A 11 -8.28 -12.85 1.48
N VAL A 12 -6.97 -12.59 1.48
CA VAL A 12 -6.29 -11.87 2.56
C VAL A 12 -6.12 -10.42 2.11
N ILE A 13 -6.44 -9.48 3.00
CA ILE A 13 -6.30 -8.05 2.78
C ILE A 13 -5.27 -7.54 3.77
N LEU A 14 -4.25 -6.84 3.26
CA LEU A 14 -3.22 -6.19 4.06
C LEU A 14 -3.38 -4.68 3.90
N ALA A 15 -3.65 -3.97 4.99
CA ALA A 15 -3.65 -2.52 5.03
C ALA A 15 -2.48 -2.04 5.91
N THR A 16 -1.65 -1.14 5.39
CA THR A 16 -0.48 -0.62 6.10
C THR A 16 -0.37 0.89 5.89
N ASP A 17 0.19 1.59 6.88
CA ASP A 17 0.27 3.05 6.95
C ASP A 17 1.52 3.52 7.70
N VAL A 18 1.97 4.76 7.48
CA VAL A 18 3.16 5.29 8.16
C VAL A 18 2.79 6.00 9.45
N VAL A 19 3.26 5.44 10.57
CA VAL A 19 3.05 6.05 11.89
C VAL A 19 3.69 7.43 11.98
N GLY A 20 2.88 8.44 12.30
CA GLY A 20 3.33 9.82 12.47
C GLY A 20 3.75 10.50 11.17
N TYR A 21 3.22 10.06 10.02
CA TYR A 21 3.56 10.62 8.72
C TYR A 21 3.44 12.15 8.66
N SER A 22 2.34 12.72 9.17
CA SER A 22 2.12 14.17 9.16
C SER A 22 3.20 14.94 9.91
N THR A 23 3.59 14.49 11.10
CA THR A 23 4.67 15.12 11.89
C THR A 23 6.01 15.01 11.17
N LYS A 24 6.30 13.86 10.57
CA LYS A 24 7.54 13.66 9.79
C LYS A 24 7.59 14.54 8.54
N MET A 25 6.45 14.71 7.87
CA MET A 25 6.31 15.61 6.72
C MET A 25 6.52 17.07 7.13
N GLU A 26 6.02 17.49 8.30
CA GLU A 26 6.25 18.84 8.84
C GLU A 26 7.72 19.09 9.19
N GLU A 27 8.37 18.12 9.86
CA GLU A 27 9.77 18.24 10.28
C GLU A 27 10.75 18.23 9.10
N ASN A 28 10.54 17.32 8.14
CA ASN A 28 11.40 17.18 6.97
C ASN A 28 10.68 16.44 5.83
N GLU A 29 10.05 17.21 4.95
CA GLU A 29 9.31 16.70 3.79
C GLU A 29 10.19 15.85 2.85
N ASP A 30 11.34 16.37 2.43
CA ASP A 30 12.23 15.71 1.46
C ASP A 30 12.72 14.35 1.96
N GLN A 31 13.13 14.28 3.24
CA GLN A 31 13.59 13.04 3.84
C GLN A 31 12.45 12.05 4.03
N THR A 32 11.27 12.53 4.43
CA THR A 32 10.09 11.70 4.62
C THR A 32 9.63 11.08 3.31
N LEU A 33 9.60 11.85 2.20
CA LEU A 33 9.29 11.34 0.87
C LEU A 33 10.33 10.34 0.36
N LYS A 34 11.63 10.56 0.61
CA LYS A 34 12.68 9.58 0.26
C LYS A 34 12.47 8.27 1.00
N ASN A 35 12.23 8.33 2.31
CA ASN A 35 12.01 7.15 3.14
C ASN A 35 10.74 6.41 2.70
N LEU A 36 9.64 7.13 2.43
CA LEU A 36 8.40 6.54 1.94
C LEU A 36 8.61 5.77 0.65
N LYS A 37 9.34 6.33 -0.32
CA LYS A 37 9.65 5.65 -1.60
C LYS A 37 10.47 4.37 -1.41
N VAL A 38 11.42 4.36 -0.47
CA VAL A 38 12.21 3.16 -0.15
C VAL A 38 11.33 2.09 0.49
N CYS A 39 10.55 2.45 1.52
CA CYS A 39 9.60 1.53 2.15
C CYS A 39 8.63 0.96 1.13
N ARG A 40 8.12 1.80 0.23
CA ARG A 40 7.23 1.41 -0.84
C ARG A 40 7.86 0.39 -1.78
N SER A 41 9.09 0.63 -2.20
CA SER A 41 9.82 -0.29 -3.09
C SER A 41 10.01 -1.68 -2.44
N ILE A 42 10.25 -1.71 -1.12
CA ILE A 42 10.36 -2.96 -0.35
C ILE A 42 9.00 -3.67 -0.31
N ILE A 43 7.92 -2.96 0.04
CA ILE A 43 6.57 -3.53 0.11
C ILE A 43 6.14 -4.07 -1.26
N ASP A 44 6.31 -3.28 -2.32
CA ASP A 44 5.96 -3.68 -3.69
C ASP A 44 6.75 -4.93 -4.13
N GLY A 45 8.02 -5.02 -3.75
CA GLY A 45 8.86 -6.20 -3.97
C GLY A 45 8.32 -7.45 -3.27
N LEU A 46 8.01 -7.34 -1.98
CA LEU A 46 7.44 -8.43 -1.17
C LEU A 46 6.07 -8.86 -1.70
N VAL A 47 5.18 -7.91 -2.00
CA VAL A 47 3.84 -8.22 -2.55
C VAL A 47 3.99 -9.02 -3.85
N LYS A 48 4.93 -8.64 -4.72
CA LYS A 48 5.20 -9.37 -5.96
C LYS A 48 5.78 -10.77 -5.70
N GLU A 49 6.71 -10.90 -4.77
CA GLU A 49 7.33 -12.16 -4.37
C GLU A 49 6.30 -13.17 -3.85
N TYR A 50 5.35 -12.72 -3.02
CA TYR A 50 4.29 -13.57 -2.46
C TYR A 50 3.03 -13.67 -3.34
N HIS A 51 3.13 -13.32 -4.63
CA HIS A 51 2.03 -13.37 -5.60
C HIS A 51 0.77 -12.58 -5.18
N GLY A 52 0.96 -11.55 -4.37
CA GLY A 52 -0.08 -10.60 -4.01
C GLY A 52 -0.33 -9.56 -5.11
N ARG A 53 -1.25 -8.64 -4.83
CA ARG A 53 -1.48 -7.47 -5.67
C ARG A 53 -1.77 -6.27 -4.80
N ILE A 54 -1.35 -5.10 -5.25
CA ILE A 54 -1.71 -3.83 -4.65
C ILE A 54 -3.04 -3.42 -5.28
N PHE A 55 -4.06 -3.34 -4.44
CA PHE A 55 -5.40 -2.95 -4.86
C PHE A 55 -5.53 -1.43 -4.92
N ASN A 56 -4.94 -0.71 -3.96
CA ASN A 56 -4.99 0.74 -3.92
C ASN A 56 -3.83 1.37 -3.13
N THR A 57 -3.62 2.65 -3.35
CA THR A 57 -2.64 3.47 -2.63
C THR A 57 -3.27 4.82 -2.31
N ALA A 58 -3.13 5.29 -1.07
CA ALA A 58 -3.63 6.59 -0.68
C ALA A 58 -2.59 7.29 0.21
N GLY A 59 -1.89 8.28 -0.36
CA GLY A 59 -0.81 8.96 0.35
C GLY A 59 0.31 8.00 0.75
N ASP A 60 0.52 7.87 2.04
CA ASP A 60 1.49 6.97 2.67
C ASP A 60 0.96 5.55 2.94
N SER A 61 -0.34 5.32 2.77
CA SER A 61 -0.96 4.02 2.98
C SER A 61 -0.89 3.10 1.74
N VAL A 62 -0.81 1.79 1.98
CA VAL A 62 -0.85 0.72 0.96
C VAL A 62 -1.94 -0.30 1.28
N LEU A 63 -2.71 -0.68 0.25
CA LEU A 63 -3.79 -1.67 0.32
C LEU A 63 -3.72 -2.68 -0.84
#